data_AF-A0A1M7P4Z7-F1
#
_entry.id   AF-A0A1M7P4Z7-F1
#
_cell.length_a   1.000
_cell.length_b   1.000
_cell.length_c   1.000
_cell.angle_alpha   90.00
_cell.angle_beta   90.00
_cell.angle_gamma   90.00
#
_symmetry.space_group_name_H-M   'P 1'
#
loop_
_entity.id
_entity.type
_entity.pdbx_description
1 polymer ?
#
loop_
_entity_poly.entity_id
_entity_poly.type
_entity_poly.pdbx_seq_one_letter_code
_entity_poly.pdbx_strand_id
1 'polypeptide(L)'
;MNAVETQLLSQMLLDHCQGRMMKRLSWGLVLCAAGVLGASHYLEAPVFGNVLFLVLICGLGYLWCGSFLKSAIQQNRPANAVLVPGLRANLMRLTALLYIACTLATGALGWLLLGHPGYVLLTGAALGVYSLFTSRYAWLNTLPSFIMIIFFSINNRNATILDVITGLMGEPLLTFLGVIVLTWLGWLGLQAAFPQGGDKHWRWLSCQARQRAMNRGELLNSEPGAGIRWLAWLRGPYNAALRADSRKGADQGRQMAHTLGTSAHDGVTIAYVILSAVVMAMFAHHWAASKDPVFMLVICMTMQGVLMQSALVYISSIINRAGRYGTEQSLYLLTPAAPAPAGCNRSLMRILLFRTLRLWLLCSLGIVVIDIAAQGRLEVRGTTYLLAMMMLPLTGLVLRNYATARRQSTDWLAIIGTTMMIFLYVALALFAQDHPGLPLFWVGSAVGVAALVGLRLRWQHVMQLPPVLPVGRLVA
;
A
#
# COMPACT_ATOMS: atom_id res chain seq x y z
N MET A 1 -8.87 18.80 30.10
CA MET A 1 -8.08 18.96 28.85
C MET A 1 -9.01 19.42 27.75
N ASN A 2 -8.77 20.61 27.22
CA ASN A 2 -9.56 21.16 26.12
C ASN A 2 -9.29 20.40 24.82
N ALA A 3 -10.25 20.37 23.89
CA ALA A 3 -10.12 19.66 22.61
C ALA A 3 -8.86 20.07 21.81
N VAL A 4 -8.42 21.32 21.98
CA VAL A 4 -7.20 21.88 21.41
C VAL A 4 -5.94 21.23 22.00
N GLU A 5 -5.89 21.01 23.31
CA GLU A 5 -4.77 20.38 24.00
C GLU A 5 -4.64 18.90 23.61
N THR A 6 -5.77 18.20 23.46
CA THR A 6 -5.78 16.82 22.96
C THR A 6 -5.30 16.72 21.51
N GLN A 7 -5.61 17.70 20.66
CA GLN A 7 -5.11 17.76 19.28
C GLN A 7 -3.61 18.03 19.23
N LEU A 8 -3.12 18.98 20.02
CA LEU A 8 -1.68 19.30 20.13
C LEU A 8 -0.86 18.10 20.62
N LEU A 9 -1.33 17.42 21.68
CA LEU A 9 -0.67 16.20 22.18
C LEU A 9 -0.67 15.08 21.14
N SER A 10 -1.77 14.91 20.40
CA SER A 10 -1.84 13.92 19.32
C SER A 10 -0.88 14.23 18.18
N GLN A 11 -0.70 15.51 17.85
CA GLN A 11 0.25 15.96 16.82
C GLN A 11 1.70 15.77 17.28
N MET A 12 2.04 16.16 18.51
CA MET A 12 3.37 15.92 19.05
C MET A 12 3.73 14.43 19.09
N LEU A 13 2.79 13.56 19.50
CA LEU A 13 3.01 12.11 19.51
C LEU A 13 3.18 11.54 18.09
N LEU A 14 2.43 12.04 17.12
CA LEU A 14 2.56 11.66 15.71
C LEU A 14 3.92 12.11 15.14
N ASP A 15 4.34 13.34 15.38
CA ASP A 15 5.64 13.87 14.94
C ASP A 15 6.80 13.09 15.57
N HIS A 16 6.70 12.74 16.85
CA HIS A 16 7.71 11.94 17.54
C HIS A 16 7.81 10.52 16.98
N CYS A 17 6.67 9.88 16.67
CA CYS A 17 6.64 8.55 16.05
C CYS A 17 7.18 8.58 14.62
N GLN A 18 6.87 9.62 13.85
CA GLN A 18 7.37 9.82 12.49
C GLN A 18 8.88 10.08 12.48
N GLY A 19 9.42 10.86 13.41
CA GLY A 19 10.86 11.09 13.55
C GLY A 19 11.64 9.82 13.88
N ARG A 20 11.15 9.00 14.83
CA ARG A 20 11.74 7.68 15.12
C ARG A 20 11.69 6.75 13.91
N MET A 21 10.62 6.85 13.14
CA MET A 21 10.44 6.05 11.95
C MET A 21 11.42 6.45 10.84
N MET A 22 11.56 7.74 10.54
CA MET A 22 12.55 8.19 9.56
C MET A 22 13.94 7.73 9.95
N LYS A 23 14.30 7.82 11.24
CA LYS A 23 15.57 7.26 11.75
C LYS A 23 15.71 5.77 11.45
N ARG A 24 14.67 4.96 11.68
CA ARG A 24 14.70 3.51 11.41
C ARG A 24 14.82 3.19 9.92
N LEU A 25 14.12 3.91 9.06
CA LEU A 25 14.25 3.74 7.61
C LEU A 25 15.61 4.21 7.11
N SER A 26 16.16 5.30 7.65
CA SER A 26 17.53 5.74 7.35
C SER A 26 18.56 4.69 7.79
N TRP A 27 18.41 4.11 8.98
CA TRP A 27 19.24 2.97 9.41
C TRP A 27 19.07 1.75 8.52
N GLY A 28 17.84 1.43 8.09
CA GLY A 28 17.59 0.35 7.16
C GLY A 28 18.23 0.59 5.80
N LEU A 29 18.16 1.81 5.27
CA LEU A 29 18.86 2.23 4.06
C LEU A 29 20.38 2.07 4.20
N VAL A 30 20.95 2.53 5.32
CA VAL A 30 22.38 2.41 5.61
C VAL A 30 22.80 0.95 5.74
N LEU A 31 22.03 0.11 6.45
CA LEU A 31 22.31 -1.32 6.57
C LEU A 31 22.20 -2.05 5.24
N CYS A 32 21.18 -1.73 4.43
CA CYS A 32 21.05 -2.26 3.09
C CYS A 32 22.26 -1.84 2.25
N ALA A 33 22.63 -0.56 2.24
CA ALA A 33 23.80 -0.05 1.52
C ALA A 33 25.14 -0.63 2.02
N ALA A 34 25.29 -0.91 3.31
CA ALA A 34 26.48 -1.54 3.88
C ALA A 34 26.56 -3.04 3.53
N GLY A 35 25.43 -3.77 3.65
CA GLY A 35 25.35 -5.17 3.25
C GLY A 35 25.62 -5.36 1.76
N VAL A 36 25.17 -4.40 0.97
CA VAL A 36 25.45 -4.21 -0.46
C VAL A 36 26.95 -4.07 -0.73
N LEU A 37 27.62 -3.11 -0.09
CA LEU A 37 29.06 -2.88 -0.27
C LEU A 37 29.88 -4.10 0.16
N GLY A 38 29.45 -4.76 1.24
CA GLY A 38 30.03 -6.04 1.67
C GLY A 38 29.85 -7.13 0.61
N ALA A 39 28.63 -7.36 0.14
CA ALA A 39 28.34 -8.39 -0.85
C ALA A 39 29.12 -8.18 -2.16
N SER A 40 29.21 -6.94 -2.67
CA SER A 40 30.00 -6.64 -3.87
C SER A 40 31.51 -6.81 -3.68
N HIS A 41 32.00 -6.73 -2.44
CA HIS A 41 33.43 -6.89 -2.15
C HIS A 41 33.82 -8.35 -1.93
N TYR A 42 32.89 -9.18 -1.43
CA TYR A 42 33.13 -10.59 -1.11
C TYR A 42 32.60 -11.60 -2.14
N LEU A 43 31.67 -11.20 -3.01
CA LEU A 43 31.12 -12.03 -4.08
C LEU A 43 31.60 -11.47 -5.42
N GLU A 44 32.44 -12.23 -6.13
CA GLU A 44 33.01 -11.84 -7.43
C GLU A 44 31.94 -11.55 -8.51
N ALA A 45 30.71 -12.03 -8.30
CA ALA A 45 29.52 -11.54 -8.98
C ALA A 45 28.31 -11.65 -8.04
N PRO A 46 27.48 -10.60 -7.87
CA PRO A 46 26.22 -10.75 -7.15
C PRO A 46 25.35 -11.75 -7.92
N VAL A 47 24.93 -12.83 -7.27
CA VAL A 47 24.13 -13.94 -7.85
C VAL A 47 22.86 -13.46 -8.58
N PHE A 48 22.37 -12.26 -8.26
CA PHE A 48 21.18 -11.65 -8.87
C PHE A 48 21.46 -10.57 -9.91
N GLY A 49 22.73 -10.29 -10.20
CA GLY A 49 23.13 -9.20 -11.07
C GLY A 49 22.88 -7.81 -10.47
N ASN A 50 23.55 -6.84 -11.05
CA ASN A 50 23.54 -5.44 -10.64
C ASN A 50 22.13 -4.78 -10.69
N VAL A 51 21.20 -5.38 -11.44
CA VAL A 51 19.84 -4.85 -11.65
C VAL A 51 18.94 -5.02 -10.42
N LEU A 52 18.87 -6.21 -9.82
CA LEU A 52 18.02 -6.45 -8.65
C LEU A 52 18.45 -5.57 -7.47
N PHE A 53 19.76 -5.45 -7.30
CA PHE A 53 20.39 -4.59 -6.32
C PHE A 53 19.98 -3.13 -6.49
N LEU A 54 20.05 -2.64 -7.73
CA LEU A 54 19.65 -1.28 -8.07
C LEU A 54 18.17 -1.07 -7.74
N VAL A 55 17.30 -2.01 -8.09
CA VAL A 55 15.86 -1.94 -7.77
C VAL A 55 15.62 -1.86 -6.27
N LEU A 56 16.34 -2.64 -5.46
CA LEU A 56 16.12 -2.75 -4.03
C LEU A 56 16.54 -1.46 -3.28
N ILE A 57 17.74 -0.93 -3.57
CA ILE A 57 18.24 0.31 -2.96
C ILE A 57 17.41 1.51 -3.41
N CYS A 58 17.14 1.62 -4.71
CA CYS A 58 16.32 2.69 -5.26
C CYS A 58 14.90 2.61 -4.69
N GLY A 59 14.31 1.42 -4.64
CA GLY A 59 12.98 1.19 -4.07
C GLY A 59 12.88 1.62 -2.60
N LEU A 60 13.87 1.28 -1.77
CA LEU A 60 13.97 1.76 -0.39
C LEU A 60 14.09 3.29 -0.31
N GLY A 61 14.88 3.90 -1.19
CA GLY A 61 15.01 5.36 -1.31
C GLY A 61 13.67 6.03 -1.61
N TYR A 62 12.92 5.52 -2.59
CA TYR A 62 11.59 6.02 -2.92
C TYR A 62 10.54 5.75 -1.84
N LEU A 63 10.62 4.62 -1.13
CA LEU A 63 9.78 4.35 0.03
C LEU A 63 10.04 5.38 1.15
N TRP A 64 11.30 5.74 1.36
CA TRP A 64 11.69 6.78 2.30
C TRP A 64 11.16 8.15 1.87
N CYS A 65 11.32 8.53 0.60
CA CYS A 65 10.72 9.75 0.03
C CYS A 65 9.18 9.76 0.13
N GLY A 66 8.53 8.60 -0.07
CA GLY A 66 7.09 8.42 0.09
C GLY A 66 6.64 8.58 1.55
N SER A 67 7.44 8.09 2.51
CA SER A 67 7.18 8.28 3.94
C SER A 67 7.21 9.76 4.32
N PHE A 68 8.23 10.49 3.84
CA PHE A 68 8.33 11.95 4.00
C PHE A 68 7.12 12.66 3.39
N LEU A 69 6.76 12.30 2.15
CA LEU A 69 5.64 12.89 1.44
C LEU A 69 4.33 12.73 2.23
N LYS A 70 4.07 11.53 2.80
CA LYS A 70 2.90 11.32 3.66
C LYS A 70 2.90 12.24 4.88
N SER A 71 4.05 12.38 5.55
CA SER A 71 4.22 13.30 6.69
C SER A 71 3.99 14.75 6.28
N ALA A 72 4.59 15.19 5.18
CA ALA A 72 4.43 16.54 4.64
C ALA A 72 2.96 16.83 4.26
N ILE A 73 2.25 15.87 3.67
CA ILE A 73 0.82 16.00 3.36
C ILE A 73 -0.02 16.11 4.65
N GLN A 74 0.35 15.39 5.71
CA GLN A 74 -0.32 15.48 7.01
C GLN A 74 -0.09 16.84 7.67
N GLN A 75 1.13 17.38 7.59
CA GLN A 75 1.47 18.72 8.06
C GLN A 75 0.73 19.81 7.27
N ASN A 76 0.55 19.60 5.96
CA ASN A 76 -0.22 20.50 5.09
C ASN A 76 -1.75 20.27 5.16
N ARG A 77 -2.27 19.57 6.18
CA ARG A 77 -3.71 19.49 6.39
C ARG A 77 -4.30 20.88 6.65
N PRO A 78 -5.53 21.15 6.21
CA PRO A 78 -6.14 22.48 6.34
C PRO A 78 -6.20 22.97 7.79
N ALA A 79 -6.32 22.09 8.79
CA ALA A 79 -6.29 22.49 10.20
C ALA A 79 -4.94 23.09 10.64
N ASN A 80 -3.83 22.69 10.01
CA ASN A 80 -2.47 23.08 10.39
C ASN A 80 -1.90 24.13 9.43
N ALA A 81 -2.21 24.02 8.14
CA ALA A 81 -1.73 24.92 7.10
C ALA A 81 -2.29 26.35 7.22
N VAL A 82 -3.32 26.55 8.06
CA VAL A 82 -3.86 27.88 8.40
C VAL A 82 -2.96 28.62 9.38
N LEU A 83 -2.23 27.90 10.24
CA LEU A 83 -1.45 28.48 11.33
C LEU A 83 -0.11 29.07 10.88
N VAL A 84 0.44 28.61 9.75
CA VAL A 84 1.77 29.01 9.28
C VAL A 84 1.69 29.41 7.80
N PRO A 85 1.83 30.72 7.47
CA PRO A 85 1.85 31.17 6.08
C PRO A 85 3.07 30.61 5.34
N GLY A 86 2.89 30.22 4.07
CA GLY A 86 3.98 29.70 3.23
C GLY A 86 4.42 28.26 3.51
N LEU A 87 3.81 27.57 4.49
CA LEU A 87 4.13 26.17 4.84
C LEU A 87 4.03 25.25 3.62
N ARG A 88 3.00 25.41 2.78
CA ARG A 88 2.83 24.62 1.55
C ARG A 88 4.00 24.78 0.59
N ALA A 89 4.46 26.00 0.34
CA ALA A 89 5.57 26.25 -0.58
C ALA A 89 6.88 25.64 -0.07
N ASN A 90 7.15 25.75 1.23
CA ASN A 90 8.34 25.16 1.85
C ASN A 90 8.30 23.63 1.81
N LEU A 91 7.14 23.02 2.10
CA LEU A 91 6.97 21.57 2.02
C LEU A 91 7.08 21.05 0.57
N MET A 92 6.55 21.79 -0.41
CA MET A 92 6.73 21.46 -1.83
C MET A 92 8.22 21.51 -2.23
N ARG A 93 8.96 22.55 -1.81
CA ARG A 93 10.40 22.68 -2.09
C ARG A 93 11.22 21.54 -1.47
N LEU A 94 10.98 21.24 -0.18
CA LEU A 94 11.67 20.15 0.51
C LEU A 94 11.37 18.79 -0.14
N THR A 95 10.10 18.55 -0.50
CA THR A 95 9.71 17.31 -1.20
C THR A 95 10.38 17.23 -2.57
N ALA A 96 10.39 18.32 -3.33
CA ALA A 96 11.04 18.37 -4.63
C ALA A 96 12.55 18.05 -4.52
N LEU A 97 13.25 18.72 -3.59
CA LEU A 97 14.67 18.47 -3.34
C LEU A 97 14.94 17.02 -2.97
N LEU A 98 14.09 16.42 -2.12
CA LEU A 98 14.22 15.04 -1.69
C LEU A 98 14.11 14.06 -2.87
N TYR A 99 13.09 14.24 -3.70
CA TYR A 99 12.87 13.39 -4.87
C TYR A 99 13.98 13.59 -5.91
N ILE A 100 14.42 14.83 -6.15
CA ILE A 100 15.55 15.13 -7.04
C ILE A 100 16.82 14.45 -6.55
N ALA A 101 17.16 14.58 -5.26
CA ALA A 101 18.33 13.94 -4.67
C ALA A 101 18.27 12.40 -4.80
N CYS A 102 17.09 11.82 -4.54
CA CYS A 102 16.87 10.39 -4.71
C CYS A 102 17.03 9.96 -6.18
N THR A 103 16.44 10.69 -7.13
CA THR A 103 16.58 10.40 -8.57
C THR A 103 18.02 10.51 -9.07
N LEU A 104 18.77 11.51 -8.60
CA LEU A 104 20.19 11.66 -8.94
C LEU A 104 21.02 10.52 -8.36
N ALA A 105 20.76 10.12 -7.12
CA ALA A 105 21.41 8.96 -6.51
C ALA A 105 21.09 7.67 -7.28
N THR A 106 19.85 7.49 -7.75
CA THR A 106 19.48 6.34 -8.58
C THR A 106 20.20 6.34 -9.93
N GLY A 107 20.33 7.50 -10.59
CA GLY A 107 21.07 7.64 -11.84
C GLY A 107 22.57 7.38 -11.66
N ALA A 108 23.18 7.87 -10.57
CA ALA A 108 24.57 7.61 -10.23
C ALA A 108 24.82 6.12 -9.96
N LEU A 109 23.93 5.45 -9.22
CA LEU A 109 23.99 4.01 -9.03
C LEU A 109 23.82 3.26 -10.36
N GLY A 110 22.91 3.70 -11.22
CA GLY A 110 22.73 3.16 -12.57
C GLY A 110 23.97 3.26 -13.44
N TRP A 111 24.67 4.38 -13.36
CA TRP A 111 25.95 4.55 -14.03
C TRP A 111 26.98 3.53 -13.56
N LEU A 112 27.15 3.42 -12.24
CA LEU A 112 28.16 2.59 -11.60
C LEU A 112 27.91 1.09 -11.83
N LEU A 113 26.64 0.70 -11.89
CA LEU A 113 26.20 -0.70 -11.92
C LEU A 113 25.89 -1.23 -13.33
N LEU A 114 25.33 -0.39 -14.20
CA LEU A 114 24.81 -0.79 -15.51
C LEU A 114 25.46 -0.05 -16.68
N GLY A 115 26.29 0.97 -16.42
CA GLY A 115 26.92 1.78 -17.48
C GLY A 115 25.98 2.76 -18.19
N HIS A 116 24.67 2.69 -17.94
CA HIS A 116 23.64 3.49 -18.59
C HIS A 116 22.94 4.45 -17.60
N PRO A 117 23.55 5.60 -17.26
CA PRO A 117 22.98 6.55 -16.30
C PRO A 117 21.62 7.08 -16.74
N GLY A 118 21.44 7.24 -18.06
CA GLY A 118 20.31 7.92 -18.65
C GLY A 118 18.98 7.23 -18.40
N TYR A 119 18.88 5.96 -18.81
CA TYR A 119 17.66 5.17 -18.67
C TYR A 119 17.28 4.96 -17.21
N VAL A 120 18.26 4.77 -16.33
CA VAL A 120 18.01 4.59 -14.90
C VAL A 120 17.51 5.89 -14.27
N LEU A 121 18.11 7.03 -14.63
CA LEU A 121 17.67 8.34 -14.16
C LEU A 121 16.24 8.66 -14.60
N LEU A 122 15.89 8.36 -15.85
CA LEU A 122 14.51 8.49 -16.35
C LEU A 122 13.54 7.58 -15.60
N THR A 123 13.92 6.34 -15.36
CA THR A 123 13.10 5.36 -14.63
C THR A 123 12.85 5.82 -13.20
N GLY A 124 13.90 6.28 -12.51
CA GLY A 124 13.78 6.86 -11.18
C GLY A 124 12.88 8.10 -11.17
N ALA A 125 13.07 9.02 -12.12
CA ALA A 125 12.23 10.21 -12.24
C ALA A 125 10.76 9.86 -12.49
N ALA A 126 10.48 8.88 -13.36
CA ALA A 126 9.13 8.37 -13.60
C ALA A 126 8.52 7.75 -12.34
N LEU A 127 9.31 6.99 -11.56
CA LEU A 127 8.89 6.40 -10.29
C LEU A 127 8.56 7.47 -9.24
N GLY A 128 9.35 8.55 -9.20
CA GLY A 128 9.08 9.72 -8.36
C GLY A 128 7.81 10.47 -8.74
N VAL A 129 7.58 10.69 -10.03
CA VAL A 129 6.33 11.29 -10.55
C VAL A 129 5.14 10.39 -10.18
N TYR A 130 5.29 9.08 -10.39
CA TYR A 130 4.28 8.08 -10.07
C TYR A 130 3.92 8.08 -8.57
N SER A 131 4.91 8.12 -7.67
CA SER A 131 4.66 8.15 -6.22
C SER A 131 3.92 9.42 -5.78
N LEU A 132 4.22 10.57 -6.40
CA LEU A 132 3.51 11.82 -6.14
C LEU A 132 2.03 11.70 -6.51
N PHE A 133 1.73 11.16 -7.70
CA PHE A 133 0.34 11.04 -8.15
C PHE A 133 -0.45 9.96 -7.40
N THR A 134 0.16 8.81 -7.08
CA THR A 134 -0.50 7.74 -6.30
C THR A 134 -0.87 8.19 -4.90
N SER A 135 -0.12 9.12 -4.31
CA SER A 135 -0.46 9.70 -3.00
C SER A 135 -1.83 10.40 -3.00
N ARG A 136 -2.22 10.96 -4.14
CA ARG A 136 -3.49 11.67 -4.34
C ARG A 136 -4.58 10.79 -4.94
N TYR A 137 -4.23 9.96 -5.91
CA TYR A 137 -5.14 9.18 -6.72
C TYR A 137 -4.89 7.69 -6.50
N ALA A 138 -5.60 7.10 -5.54
CA ALA A 138 -5.45 5.68 -5.21
C ALA A 138 -5.68 4.73 -6.40
N TRP A 139 -6.46 5.14 -7.41
CA TRP A 139 -6.68 4.34 -8.62
C TRP A 139 -5.40 4.16 -9.45
N LEU A 140 -4.44 5.09 -9.38
CA LEU A 140 -3.15 4.96 -10.05
C LEU A 140 -2.29 3.83 -9.47
N ASN A 141 -2.64 3.28 -8.31
CA ASN A 141 -2.00 2.04 -7.83
C ASN A 141 -2.26 0.86 -8.77
N THR A 142 -3.28 0.95 -9.65
CA THR A 142 -3.54 -0.05 -10.70
C THR A 142 -2.78 0.23 -12.00
N LEU A 143 -2.18 1.42 -12.15
CA LEU A 143 -1.48 1.83 -13.36
C LEU A 143 -0.26 0.95 -13.70
N PRO A 144 0.57 0.47 -12.74
CA PRO A 144 1.62 -0.50 -13.05
C PRO A 144 1.05 -1.78 -13.68
N SER A 145 -0.13 -2.23 -13.23
CA SER A 145 -0.81 -3.38 -13.83
C SER A 145 -1.24 -3.10 -15.27
N PHE A 146 -1.78 -1.90 -15.56
CA PHE A 146 -2.13 -1.51 -16.93
C PHE A 146 -0.91 -1.31 -17.84
N ILE A 147 0.16 -0.68 -17.35
CA ILE A 147 1.42 -0.55 -18.09
C ILE A 147 1.96 -1.93 -18.43
N MET A 148 1.93 -2.87 -17.48
CA MET A 148 2.28 -4.24 -17.79
C MET A 148 1.36 -4.79 -18.90
N ILE A 149 0.02 -4.67 -18.80
CA ILE A 149 -0.89 -5.21 -19.82
C ILE A 149 -0.58 -4.66 -21.22
N ILE A 150 -0.34 -3.34 -21.30
CA ILE A 150 0.01 -2.66 -22.54
C ILE A 150 1.37 -3.13 -23.06
N PHE A 151 2.39 -3.17 -22.21
CA PHE A 151 3.74 -3.59 -22.57
C PHE A 151 3.73 -5.01 -23.14
N PHE A 152 2.99 -5.92 -22.53
CA PHE A 152 2.80 -7.28 -23.01
C PHE A 152 1.99 -7.40 -24.30
N SER A 153 0.94 -6.61 -24.46
CA SER A 153 0.16 -6.59 -25.71
C SER A 153 1.00 -6.12 -26.91
N ILE A 154 2.09 -5.40 -26.63
CA ILE A 154 2.94 -4.74 -27.62
C ILE A 154 4.25 -5.51 -27.87
N ASN A 155 4.66 -6.40 -26.94
CA ASN A 155 6.00 -7.01 -26.90
C ASN A 155 6.33 -7.94 -28.09
N ASN A 156 5.35 -8.35 -28.91
CA ASN A 156 5.63 -9.11 -30.13
C ASN A 156 6.00 -8.26 -31.36
N ARG A 157 5.99 -6.92 -31.29
CA ARG A 157 6.29 -6.05 -32.46
C ARG A 157 7.21 -4.83 -32.23
N ASN A 158 7.45 -4.39 -30.99
CA ASN A 158 7.98 -3.03 -30.74
C ASN A 158 9.38 -2.90 -30.12
N ALA A 159 10.09 -3.99 -29.78
CA ALA A 159 11.49 -3.89 -29.36
C ALA A 159 12.34 -3.16 -30.41
N THR A 160 12.05 -3.40 -31.69
CA THR A 160 12.64 -2.71 -32.85
C THR A 160 12.35 -1.21 -32.91
N ILE A 161 11.23 -0.71 -32.40
CA ILE A 161 10.92 0.73 -32.45
C ILE A 161 11.75 1.50 -31.43
N LEU A 162 11.91 0.95 -30.22
CA LEU A 162 12.76 1.54 -29.18
C LEU A 162 14.24 1.50 -29.61
N ASP A 163 14.70 0.41 -30.22
CA ASP A 163 16.06 0.31 -30.75
C ASP A 163 16.31 1.27 -31.93
N VAL A 164 15.31 1.48 -32.79
CA VAL A 164 15.41 2.46 -33.89
C VAL A 164 15.40 3.90 -33.37
N ILE A 165 14.55 4.24 -32.40
CA ILE A 165 14.50 5.58 -31.80
C ILE A 165 15.79 5.87 -31.03
N THR A 166 16.31 4.90 -30.28
CA THR A 166 17.57 5.06 -29.54
C THR A 166 18.77 5.14 -30.47
N GLY A 167 18.78 4.40 -31.58
CA GLY A 167 19.78 4.50 -32.64
C GLY A 167 19.76 5.83 -33.39
N LEU A 168 18.59 6.46 -33.56
CA LEU A 168 18.45 7.74 -34.27
C LEU A 168 18.73 8.97 -33.40
N MET A 169 18.34 8.95 -32.12
CA MET A 169 18.41 10.12 -31.22
C MET A 169 19.58 10.06 -30.24
N GLY A 170 20.11 8.88 -29.93
CA GLY A 170 21.11 8.68 -28.89
C GLY A 170 20.54 8.79 -27.47
N GLU A 171 21.15 8.06 -26.53
CA GLU A 171 20.81 8.09 -25.09
C GLU A 171 20.77 9.51 -24.48
N PRO A 172 21.73 10.44 -24.72
CA PRO A 172 21.72 11.75 -24.06
C PRO A 172 20.56 12.66 -24.50
N LEU A 173 20.14 12.59 -25.76
CA LEU A 173 19.03 13.41 -26.25
C LEU A 173 17.69 12.91 -25.68
N LEU A 174 17.49 11.58 -25.68
CA LEU A 174 16.29 10.95 -25.13
C LEU A 174 16.15 11.24 -23.64
N THR A 175 17.26 11.22 -22.91
CA THR A 175 17.29 11.50 -21.48
C THR A 175 17.03 12.97 -21.18
N PHE A 176 17.60 13.88 -21.96
CA PHE A 176 17.28 15.30 -21.84
C PHE A 176 15.78 15.58 -22.05
N LEU A 177 15.19 15.07 -23.13
CA LEU A 177 13.76 15.23 -23.41
C LEU A 177 12.89 14.59 -22.34
N GLY A 178 13.23 13.38 -21.91
CA GLY A 178 12.51 12.67 -20.84
C GLY A 178 12.56 13.42 -19.51
N VAL A 179 13.71 13.99 -19.15
CA VAL A 179 13.85 14.81 -17.92
C VAL A 179 12.96 16.05 -18.00
N ILE A 180 12.87 16.74 -19.15
CA ILE A 180 11.97 17.89 -19.30
C ILE A 180 10.52 17.48 -19.04
N VAL A 181 10.05 16.42 -19.71
CA VAL A 181 8.67 15.94 -19.57
C VAL A 181 8.38 15.48 -18.14
N LEU A 182 9.28 14.72 -17.53
CA LEU A 182 9.11 14.21 -16.17
C LEU A 182 9.20 15.32 -15.12
N THR A 183 10.02 16.35 -15.33
CA THR A 183 10.09 17.52 -14.44
C THR A 183 8.77 18.28 -14.47
N TRP A 184 8.21 18.49 -15.66
CA TRP A 184 6.90 19.13 -15.82
C TRP A 184 5.78 18.31 -15.15
N LEU A 185 5.76 17.00 -15.37
CA LEU A 185 4.80 16.10 -14.70
C LEU A 185 5.01 16.04 -13.18
N GLY A 186 6.25 16.07 -12.71
CA GLY A 186 6.59 16.09 -11.28
C GLY A 186 6.11 17.37 -10.60
N TRP A 187 6.22 18.51 -11.28
CA TRP A 187 5.65 19.78 -10.82
C TRP A 187 4.13 19.68 -10.66
N LEU A 188 3.42 19.13 -11.65
CA LEU A 188 1.98 18.88 -11.56
C LEU A 188 1.63 17.89 -10.43
N GLY A 189 2.43 16.83 -10.27
CA GLY A 189 2.30 15.85 -9.20
C GLY A 189 2.44 16.47 -7.81
N LEU A 190 3.43 17.35 -7.60
CA LEU A 190 3.61 18.10 -6.35
C LEU A 190 2.40 19.01 -6.08
N GLN A 191 1.91 19.73 -7.09
CA GLN A 191 0.72 20.56 -6.94
C GLN A 191 -0.53 19.72 -6.58
N ALA A 192 -0.66 18.52 -7.13
CA ALA A 192 -1.76 17.61 -6.85
C ALA A 192 -1.66 16.95 -5.46
N ALA A 193 -0.45 16.61 -5.01
CA ALA A 193 -0.19 15.96 -3.73
C ALA A 193 -0.44 16.89 -2.54
N PHE A 194 -0.05 18.17 -2.66
CA PHE A 194 -0.25 19.17 -1.61
C PHE A 194 -1.54 19.98 -1.83
N PRO A 195 -2.65 19.62 -1.16
CA PRO A 195 -3.90 20.36 -1.31
C PRO A 195 -3.68 21.81 -0.89
N GLN A 196 -4.25 22.73 -1.65
CA GLN A 196 -4.20 24.17 -1.36
C GLN A 196 -5.04 24.53 -0.13
N GLY A 197 -5.26 23.66 0.87
CA GLY A 197 -6.24 23.90 1.95
C GLY A 197 -5.93 25.14 2.79
N GLY A 198 -4.67 25.30 3.23
CA GLY A 198 -4.22 26.50 3.95
C GLY A 198 -4.21 27.73 3.06
N ASP A 199 -3.61 27.66 1.86
CA ASP A 199 -3.61 28.76 0.89
C ASP A 199 -5.02 29.16 0.44
N LYS A 200 -5.95 28.21 0.34
CA LYS A 200 -7.37 28.42 0.04
C LYS A 200 -8.12 28.92 1.25
N HIS A 201 -7.70 28.62 2.48
CA HIS A 201 -8.25 29.23 3.68
C HIS A 201 -7.77 30.68 3.82
N TRP A 202 -6.51 30.99 3.51
CA TRP A 202 -6.01 32.36 3.46
C TRP A 202 -6.61 33.13 2.27
N ARG A 203 -6.76 32.47 1.11
CA ARG A 203 -7.55 33.02 0.00
C ARG A 203 -9.02 33.13 0.36
N TRP A 204 -9.59 32.19 1.11
CA TRP A 204 -10.96 32.24 1.59
C TRP A 204 -11.13 33.34 2.62
N LEU A 205 -10.18 33.58 3.52
CA LEU A 205 -10.15 34.68 4.48
C LEU A 205 -10.04 36.01 3.73
N SER A 206 -9.24 36.07 2.66
CA SER A 206 -9.20 37.22 1.75
C SER A 206 -10.51 37.37 0.95
N CYS A 207 -11.13 36.28 0.54
CA CYS A 207 -12.46 36.24 -0.07
C CYS A 207 -13.57 36.47 0.97
N GLN A 208 -13.32 36.30 2.26
CA GLN A 208 -14.24 36.48 3.37
C GLN A 208 -14.18 37.94 3.82
N ALA A 209 -13.01 38.57 3.76
CA ALA A 209 -12.87 40.02 3.72
C ALA A 209 -13.61 40.60 2.50
N ARG A 210 -13.53 39.93 1.34
CA ARG A 210 -14.34 40.23 0.15
C ARG A 210 -15.83 39.95 0.37
N GLN A 211 -16.20 38.92 1.13
CA GLN A 211 -17.60 38.63 1.50
C GLN A 211 -18.14 39.55 2.58
N ARG A 212 -17.30 40.13 3.42
CA ARG A 212 -17.68 41.23 4.31
C ARG A 212 -17.94 42.50 3.50
N ALA A 213 -17.24 42.70 2.38
CA ALA A 213 -17.62 43.69 1.37
C ALA A 213 -18.93 43.29 0.66
N MET A 214 -19.15 41.99 0.37
CA MET A 214 -20.43 41.46 -0.14
C MET A 214 -21.61 41.64 0.84
N ASN A 215 -21.40 41.47 2.14
CA ASN A 215 -22.42 41.68 3.17
C ASN A 215 -22.70 43.17 3.45
N ARG A 216 -21.86 44.08 2.90
CA ARG A 216 -22.19 45.51 2.73
C ARG A 216 -22.96 45.80 1.44
N GLY A 217 -23.24 44.79 0.60
CA GLY A 217 -24.04 44.90 -0.62
C GLY A 217 -23.46 44.28 -1.91
N GLU A 218 -22.30 43.64 -1.89
CA GLU A 218 -21.58 43.23 -3.12
C GLU A 218 -21.66 41.74 -3.56
N LEU A 219 -22.65 40.89 -3.17
CA LEU A 219 -23.12 39.64 -3.88
C LEU A 219 -23.50 38.42 -2.96
N LEU A 220 -24.46 37.59 -3.39
CA LEU A 220 -25.13 36.49 -2.63
C LEU A 220 -24.74 35.03 -3.03
N ASN A 221 -24.67 34.15 -2.00
CA ASN A 221 -25.02 32.69 -1.88
C ASN A 221 -24.47 31.63 -2.89
N SER A 222 -24.22 30.34 -2.57
CA SER A 222 -23.99 29.52 -1.36
C SER A 222 -23.65 28.06 -1.78
N GLU A 223 -22.89 27.34 -0.92
CA GLU A 223 -22.53 25.88 -0.86
C GLU A 223 -21.24 25.32 -1.52
N PRO A 224 -20.33 24.70 -0.72
CA PRO A 224 -19.25 23.83 -1.22
C PRO A 224 -19.30 22.39 -0.65
N GLY A 225 -19.46 21.38 -1.51
CA GLY A 225 -19.50 19.98 -1.02
C GLY A 225 -19.43 18.86 -2.06
N ALA A 226 -18.63 18.97 -3.13
CA ALA A 226 -18.49 17.90 -4.13
C ALA A 226 -17.03 17.46 -4.34
N GLY A 227 -16.59 16.52 -3.51
CA GLY A 227 -15.43 15.69 -3.85
C GLY A 227 -15.79 14.74 -4.99
N ILE A 228 -15.26 15.02 -6.19
CA ILE A 228 -15.12 14.15 -7.37
C ILE A 228 -16.27 13.14 -7.58
N ARG A 229 -17.29 13.56 -8.34
CA ARG A 229 -18.53 12.81 -8.65
C ARG A 229 -18.31 11.40 -9.22
N TRP A 230 -17.23 11.15 -9.97
CA TRP A 230 -17.03 9.84 -10.61
C TRP A 230 -16.71 8.71 -9.61
N LEU A 231 -16.08 9.03 -8.47
CA LEU A 231 -15.77 8.05 -7.41
C LEU A 231 -17.03 7.56 -6.66
N ALA A 232 -18.19 8.20 -6.88
CA ALA A 232 -19.46 7.77 -6.30
C ALA A 232 -19.93 6.43 -6.91
N TRP A 233 -19.56 6.12 -8.15
CA TRP A 233 -19.97 4.86 -8.82
C TRP A 233 -19.37 3.62 -8.15
N LEU A 234 -18.13 3.70 -7.65
CA LEU A 234 -17.47 2.61 -6.90
C LEU A 234 -18.17 2.25 -5.58
N ARG A 235 -19.07 3.12 -5.07
CA ARG A 235 -19.90 2.85 -3.90
C ARG A 235 -21.20 2.12 -4.22
N GLY A 236 -21.55 1.99 -5.51
CA GLY A 236 -22.78 1.36 -5.97
C GLY A 236 -23.02 -0.05 -5.43
N PRO A 237 -22.04 -0.98 -5.56
CA PRO A 237 -22.19 -2.35 -5.05
C PRO A 237 -22.40 -2.42 -3.54
N TYR A 238 -21.65 -1.60 -2.78
CA TYR A 238 -21.82 -1.49 -1.33
C TYR A 238 -23.20 -0.95 -0.96
N ASN A 239 -23.66 0.12 -1.61
CA ASN A 239 -24.97 0.72 -1.34
C ASN A 239 -26.12 -0.25 -1.69
N ALA A 240 -25.97 -1.05 -2.75
CA ALA A 240 -26.94 -2.09 -3.11
C ALA A 240 -26.99 -3.19 -2.04
N ALA A 241 -25.83 -3.68 -1.58
CA ALA A 241 -25.74 -4.68 -0.52
C ALA A 241 -26.32 -4.15 0.81
N LEU A 242 -26.01 -2.90 1.18
CA LEU A 242 -26.55 -2.26 2.37
C LEU A 242 -28.08 -2.17 2.30
N ARG A 243 -28.64 -1.71 1.17
CA ARG A 243 -30.10 -1.64 0.96
C ARG A 243 -30.76 -3.01 1.05
N ALA A 244 -30.14 -4.04 0.46
CA ALA A 244 -30.66 -5.41 0.51
C ALA A 244 -30.64 -5.96 1.95
N ASP A 245 -29.53 -5.76 2.67
CA ASP A 245 -29.34 -6.23 4.05
C ASP A 245 -30.25 -5.50 5.04
N SER A 246 -30.49 -4.20 4.85
CA SER A 246 -31.44 -3.40 5.65
C SER A 246 -32.89 -3.81 5.42
N ARG A 247 -33.27 -4.23 4.21
CA ARG A 247 -34.65 -4.62 3.88
C ARG A 247 -34.99 -6.04 4.30
N LYS A 248 -34.06 -6.98 4.12
CA LYS A 248 -34.29 -8.41 4.37
C LYS A 248 -33.97 -8.84 5.80
N GLY A 249 -33.29 -7.99 6.59
CA GLY A 249 -32.82 -8.33 7.92
C GLY A 249 -31.64 -9.31 7.85
N ALA A 250 -30.45 -8.81 7.51
CA ALA A 250 -29.24 -9.64 7.46
C ALA A 250 -28.83 -10.18 8.85
N ASP A 251 -28.02 -11.24 8.87
CA ASP A 251 -27.44 -11.81 10.10
C ASP A 251 -26.71 -10.73 10.92
N GLN A 252 -26.76 -10.84 12.26
CA GLN A 252 -26.24 -9.83 13.21
C GLN A 252 -24.77 -9.52 12.95
N GLY A 253 -23.94 -10.53 12.64
CA GLY A 253 -22.53 -10.31 12.31
C GLY A 253 -22.34 -9.51 11.02
N ARG A 254 -23.22 -9.69 10.03
CA ARG A 254 -23.17 -8.96 8.75
C ARG A 254 -23.63 -7.52 8.90
N GLN A 255 -24.67 -7.27 9.71
CA GLN A 255 -25.11 -5.92 10.06
C GLN A 255 -24.04 -5.16 10.85
N MET A 256 -23.45 -5.82 11.85
CA MET A 256 -22.36 -5.27 12.65
C MET A 256 -21.14 -4.94 11.80
N ALA A 257 -20.84 -5.72 10.75
CA ALA A 257 -19.76 -5.41 9.83
C ALA A 257 -19.99 -4.08 9.07
N HIS A 258 -21.24 -3.68 8.77
CA HIS A 258 -21.52 -2.39 8.11
C HIS A 258 -21.12 -1.18 8.95
N THR A 259 -21.02 -1.33 10.29
CA THR A 259 -20.50 -0.29 11.19
C THR A 259 -19.00 -0.01 11.01
N LEU A 260 -18.30 -0.83 10.23
CA LEU A 260 -16.90 -0.61 9.82
C LEU A 260 -16.80 0.15 8.47
N GLY A 261 -17.94 0.51 7.89
CA GLY A 261 -18.06 1.21 6.61
C GLY A 261 -17.77 0.33 5.39
N THR A 262 -17.48 0.96 4.24
CA THR A 262 -17.44 0.25 2.94
C THR A 262 -16.37 -0.84 2.80
N SER A 263 -15.36 -0.91 3.69
CA SER A 263 -14.33 -1.96 3.65
C SER A 263 -14.82 -3.29 4.21
N ALA A 264 -15.94 -3.29 4.92
CA ALA A 264 -16.56 -4.51 5.38
C ALA A 264 -17.04 -5.36 4.20
N HIS A 265 -17.36 -4.74 3.06
CA HIS A 265 -17.73 -5.44 1.86
C HIS A 265 -16.48 -5.90 1.10
N ASP A 266 -16.25 -7.21 1.10
CA ASP A 266 -15.10 -7.84 0.47
C ASP A 266 -15.29 -8.11 -1.03
N GLY A 267 -16.49 -7.91 -1.57
CA GLY A 267 -16.78 -8.17 -2.99
C GLY A 267 -15.85 -7.43 -3.96
N VAL A 268 -15.55 -6.16 -3.69
CA VAL A 268 -14.62 -5.37 -4.51
C VAL A 268 -13.19 -5.90 -4.39
N THR A 269 -12.77 -6.29 -3.18
CA THR A 269 -11.44 -6.85 -2.94
C THR A 269 -11.29 -8.23 -3.58
N ILE A 270 -12.33 -9.07 -3.51
CA ILE A 270 -12.37 -10.38 -4.16
C ILE A 270 -12.30 -10.22 -5.68
N ALA A 271 -13.12 -9.33 -6.26
CA ALA A 271 -13.07 -9.06 -7.70
C ALA A 271 -11.68 -8.56 -8.13
N TYR A 272 -11.07 -7.68 -7.34
CA TYR A 272 -9.71 -7.21 -7.57
C TYR A 272 -8.67 -8.34 -7.50
N VAL A 273 -8.73 -9.22 -6.50
CA VAL A 273 -7.81 -10.36 -6.36
C VAL A 273 -7.96 -11.34 -7.52
N ILE A 274 -9.20 -11.68 -7.90
CA ILE A 274 -9.46 -12.58 -9.03
C ILE A 274 -8.92 -11.97 -10.32
N LEU A 275 -9.25 -10.71 -10.61
CA LEU A 275 -8.76 -10.02 -11.80
C LEU A 275 -7.23 -9.94 -11.82
N SER A 276 -6.61 -9.59 -10.70
CA SER A 276 -5.16 -9.50 -10.57
C SER A 276 -4.49 -10.86 -10.77
N ALA A 277 -5.04 -11.93 -10.19
CA ALA A 277 -4.53 -13.28 -10.36
C ALA A 277 -4.59 -13.75 -11.81
N VAL A 278 -5.72 -13.51 -12.50
CA VAL A 278 -5.88 -13.85 -13.93
C VAL A 278 -4.88 -13.09 -14.79
N VAL A 279 -4.75 -11.77 -14.58
CA VAL A 279 -3.78 -10.94 -15.32
C VAL A 279 -2.34 -11.40 -15.07
N MET A 280 -1.97 -11.62 -13.81
CA MET A 280 -0.63 -12.10 -13.44
C MET A 280 -0.35 -13.51 -13.98
N ALA A 281 -1.33 -14.40 -14.03
CA ALA A 281 -1.16 -15.74 -14.58
C ALA A 281 -0.95 -15.70 -16.10
N MET A 282 -1.71 -14.87 -16.83
CA MET A 282 -1.48 -14.66 -18.28
C MET A 282 -0.06 -14.14 -18.55
N PHE A 283 0.44 -13.23 -17.70
CA PHE A 283 1.81 -12.74 -17.78
C PHE A 283 2.86 -13.79 -17.48
N ALA A 284 2.66 -14.56 -16.41
CA ALA A 284 3.56 -15.65 -16.05
C ALA A 284 3.67 -16.67 -17.19
N HIS A 285 2.54 -17.01 -17.83
CA HIS A 285 2.52 -17.91 -18.99
C HIS A 285 3.26 -17.33 -20.20
N HIS A 286 3.05 -16.06 -20.52
CA HIS A 286 3.72 -15.44 -21.66
C HIS A 286 5.24 -15.31 -21.44
N TRP A 287 5.66 -14.95 -20.23
CA TRP A 287 7.09 -14.87 -19.90
C TRP A 287 7.77 -16.20 -19.69
N ALA A 288 7.03 -17.29 -19.48
CA ALA A 288 7.58 -18.63 -19.50
C ALA A 288 8.26 -18.97 -20.84
N ALA A 289 7.88 -18.32 -21.93
CA ALA A 289 8.54 -18.44 -23.23
C ALA A 289 9.89 -17.68 -23.32
N SER A 290 10.24 -16.86 -22.33
CA SER A 290 11.50 -16.12 -22.27
C SER A 290 12.65 -17.04 -21.81
N LYS A 291 13.85 -16.87 -22.37
CA LYS A 291 14.99 -17.77 -22.11
C LYS A 291 15.72 -17.54 -20.78
N ASP A 292 15.34 -16.55 -19.98
CA ASP A 292 16.01 -16.22 -18.71
C ASP A 292 15.24 -16.79 -17.50
N PRO A 293 15.73 -17.89 -16.89
CA PRO A 293 15.05 -18.54 -15.76
C PRO A 293 15.11 -17.72 -14.46
N VAL A 294 16.13 -16.86 -14.29
CA VAL A 294 16.30 -16.05 -13.07
C VAL A 294 15.32 -14.89 -13.09
N PHE A 295 15.22 -14.20 -14.23
CA PHE A 295 14.26 -13.11 -14.42
C PHE A 295 12.81 -13.59 -14.21
N MET A 296 12.47 -14.74 -14.79
CA MET A 296 11.16 -15.36 -14.62
C MET A 296 10.86 -15.69 -13.15
N LEU A 297 11.82 -16.28 -12.44
CA LEU A 297 11.69 -16.59 -11.02
C LEU A 297 11.38 -15.33 -10.19
N VAL A 298 12.18 -14.27 -10.37
CA VAL A 298 12.03 -13.01 -9.62
C VAL A 298 10.67 -12.37 -9.88
N ILE A 299 10.23 -12.33 -11.14
CA ILE A 299 8.95 -11.70 -11.47
C ILE A 299 7.77 -12.52 -10.95
N CYS A 300 7.75 -13.83 -11.15
CA CYS A 300 6.69 -14.68 -10.61
C CYS A 300 6.61 -14.54 -9.08
N MET A 301 7.76 -14.51 -8.39
CA MET A 301 7.82 -14.28 -6.95
C MET A 301 7.27 -12.92 -6.54
N THR A 302 7.62 -11.87 -7.29
CA THR A 302 7.10 -10.52 -7.04
C THR A 302 5.59 -10.45 -7.23
N MET A 303 5.05 -11.05 -8.28
CA MET A 303 3.60 -11.14 -8.52
C MET A 303 2.88 -11.87 -7.39
N GLN A 304 3.42 -13.00 -6.94
CA GLN A 304 2.86 -13.77 -5.84
C GLN A 304 2.87 -12.98 -4.52
N GLY A 305 3.98 -12.28 -4.25
CA GLY A 305 4.11 -11.39 -3.09
C GLY A 305 3.10 -10.24 -3.11
N VAL A 306 2.95 -9.57 -4.26
CA VAL A 306 1.96 -8.49 -4.45
C VAL A 306 0.53 -9.00 -4.31
N LEU A 307 0.23 -10.18 -4.84
CA LEU A 307 -1.09 -10.78 -4.70
C LEU A 307 -1.41 -11.09 -3.23
N MET A 308 -0.45 -11.62 -2.48
CA MET A 308 -0.61 -11.86 -1.03
C MET A 308 -0.71 -10.57 -0.21
N GLN A 309 -0.02 -9.51 -0.64
CA GLN A 309 -0.13 -8.21 0.00
C GLN A 309 -1.57 -7.66 0.00
N SER A 310 -2.41 -8.05 -0.97
CA SER A 310 -3.81 -7.64 -1.00
C SER A 310 -4.59 -8.07 0.25
N ALA A 311 -4.30 -9.26 0.81
CA ALA A 311 -4.90 -9.73 2.05
C ALA A 311 -4.49 -8.86 3.25
N LEU A 312 -3.23 -8.42 3.30
CA LEU A 312 -2.74 -7.49 4.32
C LEU A 312 -3.36 -6.10 4.19
N VAL A 313 -3.50 -5.60 2.96
CA VAL A 313 -4.18 -4.33 2.70
C VAL A 313 -5.62 -4.41 3.19
N TYR A 314 -6.32 -5.52 2.96
CA TYR A 314 -7.66 -5.74 3.49
C TYR A 314 -7.71 -5.68 5.02
N ILE A 315 -6.84 -6.44 5.71
CA ILE A 315 -6.74 -6.45 7.18
C ILE A 315 -6.45 -5.05 7.73
N SER A 316 -5.47 -4.35 7.15
CA SER A 316 -5.11 -2.99 7.56
C SER A 316 -6.26 -2.00 7.37
N SER A 317 -7.04 -2.17 6.29
CA SER A 317 -8.21 -1.34 6.01
C SER A 317 -9.32 -1.54 7.05
N ILE A 318 -9.55 -2.78 7.50
CA ILE A 318 -10.50 -3.10 8.58
C ILE A 318 -10.05 -2.40 9.87
N ILE A 319 -8.78 -2.56 10.26
CA ILE A 319 -8.26 -2.00 11.52
C ILE A 319 -8.34 -0.47 11.50
N ASN A 320 -7.91 0.17 10.41
CA ASN A 320 -7.95 1.62 10.25
C ASN A 320 -9.39 2.16 10.32
N ARG A 321 -10.36 1.44 9.73
CA ARG A 321 -11.75 1.88 9.71
C ARG A 321 -12.51 1.56 10.99
N ALA A 322 -12.17 0.49 11.70
CA ALA A 322 -12.70 0.22 13.04
C ALA A 322 -12.48 1.43 13.96
N GLY A 323 -11.29 2.04 13.93
CA GLY A 323 -11.02 3.27 14.68
C GLY A 323 -11.57 4.57 14.08
N ARG A 324 -12.07 4.54 12.83
CA ARG A 324 -12.72 5.71 12.20
C ARG A 324 -14.20 5.80 12.55
N TYR A 325 -14.87 4.66 12.59
CA TYR A 325 -16.33 4.54 12.74
C TYR A 325 -16.77 4.11 14.14
N GLY A 326 -16.00 4.46 15.18
CA GLY A 326 -16.34 4.12 16.56
C GLY A 326 -17.72 4.63 17.01
N THR A 327 -18.14 5.80 16.53
CA THR A 327 -19.47 6.36 16.81
C THR A 327 -20.59 5.55 16.16
N GLU A 328 -20.44 5.13 14.91
CA GLU A 328 -21.42 4.28 14.21
C GLU A 328 -21.56 2.91 14.89
N GLN A 329 -20.46 2.36 15.41
CA GLN A 329 -20.47 1.13 16.22
C GLN A 329 -21.25 1.32 17.53
N SER A 330 -21.04 2.44 18.23
CA SER A 330 -21.79 2.71 19.47
C SER A 330 -23.29 2.89 19.22
N LEU A 331 -23.66 3.56 18.12
CA LEU A 331 -25.06 3.74 17.73
C LEU A 331 -25.72 2.40 17.39
N TYR A 332 -25.03 1.53 16.64
CA TYR A 332 -25.56 0.21 16.31
C TYR A 332 -25.80 -0.65 17.56
N LEU A 333 -24.90 -0.60 18.55
CA LEU A 333 -25.05 -1.36 19.79
C LEU A 333 -26.21 -0.89 20.67
N LEU A 334 -26.79 0.29 20.41
CA LEU A 334 -28.02 0.76 21.06
C LEU A 334 -29.29 0.29 20.33
N THR A 335 -29.16 -0.31 19.15
CA THR A 335 -30.31 -0.79 18.37
C THR A 335 -30.77 -2.18 18.85
N PRO A 336 -32.06 -2.49 18.76
CA PRO A 336 -32.59 -3.81 19.13
C PRO A 336 -32.06 -4.95 18.24
N ALA A 337 -31.47 -4.62 17.10
CA ALA A 337 -30.86 -5.60 16.20
C ALA A 337 -29.42 -6.00 16.61
N ALA A 338 -28.85 -5.35 17.64
CA ALA A 338 -27.52 -5.66 18.11
C ALA A 338 -27.45 -7.05 18.78
N PRO A 339 -26.36 -7.81 18.57
CA PRO A 339 -26.15 -9.06 19.28
C PRO A 339 -26.02 -8.81 20.79
N ALA A 340 -26.47 -9.78 21.60
CA ALA A 340 -26.25 -9.74 23.04
C ALA A 340 -24.75 -9.57 23.37
N PRO A 341 -24.38 -8.90 24.48
CA PRO A 341 -22.98 -8.60 24.80
C PRO A 341 -22.06 -9.84 24.79
N ALA A 342 -22.56 -10.97 25.30
CA ALA A 342 -21.86 -12.25 25.32
C ALA A 342 -21.64 -12.87 23.93
N GLY A 343 -22.50 -12.56 22.95
CA GLY A 343 -22.42 -13.04 21.57
C GLY A 343 -21.72 -12.08 20.60
N CYS A 344 -21.55 -10.82 20.99
CA CYS A 344 -21.03 -9.73 20.15
C CYS A 344 -19.63 -10.03 19.59
N ASN A 345 -18.72 -10.53 20.44
CA ASN A 345 -17.36 -10.88 20.00
C ASN A 345 -17.37 -12.04 19.02
N ARG A 346 -18.21 -13.05 19.28
CA ARG A 346 -18.32 -14.26 18.47
C ARG A 346 -18.84 -13.95 17.06
N SER A 347 -19.90 -13.15 16.95
CA SER A 347 -20.51 -12.81 15.66
C SER A 347 -19.56 -11.96 14.80
N LEU A 348 -18.96 -10.92 15.38
CA LEU A 348 -18.01 -10.04 14.69
C LEU A 348 -16.74 -10.79 14.27
N MET A 349 -16.10 -11.49 15.20
CA MET A 349 -14.82 -12.14 14.90
C MET A 349 -15.02 -13.27 13.90
N ARG A 350 -16.14 -13.99 13.96
CA ARG A 350 -16.45 -15.05 12.98
C ARG A 350 -16.54 -14.48 11.57
N ILE A 351 -17.28 -13.38 11.37
CA ILE A 351 -17.43 -12.81 10.03
C ILE A 351 -16.11 -12.23 9.51
N LEU A 352 -15.35 -11.53 10.36
CA LEU A 352 -14.07 -10.93 9.96
C LEU A 352 -13.02 -12.01 9.66
N LEU A 353 -12.92 -13.05 10.49
CA LEU A 353 -12.02 -14.17 10.27
C LEU A 353 -12.41 -14.96 9.03
N PHE A 354 -13.70 -15.26 8.83
CA PHE A 354 -14.19 -15.96 7.64
C PHE A 354 -13.85 -15.20 6.36
N ARG A 355 -14.11 -13.88 6.32
CA ARG A 355 -13.79 -13.04 5.14
C ARG A 355 -12.29 -12.97 4.88
N THR A 356 -11.49 -12.83 5.93
CA THR A 356 -10.03 -12.76 5.82
C THR A 356 -9.42 -14.08 5.36
N LEU A 357 -9.87 -15.21 5.92
CA LEU A 357 -9.44 -16.54 5.51
C LEU A 357 -9.89 -16.88 4.08
N ARG A 358 -11.10 -16.46 3.70
CA ARG A 358 -11.59 -16.59 2.32
C ARG A 358 -10.69 -15.82 1.35
N LEU A 359 -10.32 -14.59 1.70
CA LEU A 359 -9.44 -13.77 0.88
C LEU A 359 -8.03 -14.38 0.79
N TRP A 360 -7.47 -14.84 1.92
CA TRP A 360 -6.19 -15.55 1.96
C TRP A 360 -6.22 -16.82 1.08
N LEU A 361 -7.31 -17.59 1.13
CA LEU A 361 -7.49 -18.79 0.31
C LEU A 361 -7.55 -18.44 -1.18
N LEU A 362 -8.29 -17.39 -1.55
CA LEU A 362 -8.34 -16.90 -2.93
C LEU A 362 -6.98 -16.41 -3.43
N CYS A 363 -6.23 -15.68 -2.60
CA CYS A 363 -4.86 -15.29 -2.92
C CYS A 363 -3.95 -16.53 -3.05
N SER A 364 -4.12 -17.54 -2.19
CA SER A 364 -3.33 -18.78 -2.20
C SER A 364 -3.57 -19.58 -3.48
N LEU A 365 -4.83 -19.70 -3.88
CA LEU A 365 -5.20 -20.29 -5.17
C LEU A 365 -4.62 -19.47 -6.33
N GLY A 366 -4.70 -18.14 -6.25
CA GLY A 366 -4.15 -17.26 -7.29
C GLY A 366 -2.64 -17.41 -7.46
N ILE A 367 -1.86 -17.51 -6.38
CA ILE A 367 -0.41 -17.71 -6.49
C ILE A 367 -0.05 -19.09 -7.05
N VAL A 368 -0.85 -20.13 -6.74
CA VAL A 368 -0.69 -21.48 -7.32
C VAL A 368 -1.00 -21.44 -8.82
N VAL A 369 -2.04 -20.73 -9.25
CA VAL A 369 -2.36 -20.54 -10.67
C VAL A 369 -1.24 -19.79 -11.39
N ILE A 370 -0.65 -18.77 -10.77
CA ILE A 370 0.52 -18.06 -11.31
C ILE A 370 1.71 -19.02 -11.46
N ASP A 371 1.95 -19.88 -10.48
CA ASP A 371 3.06 -20.85 -10.49
C ASP A 371 2.89 -21.92 -11.58
N ILE A 372 1.68 -22.47 -11.72
CA ILE A 372 1.31 -23.42 -12.79
C ILE A 372 1.46 -22.75 -14.16
N ALA A 373 0.98 -21.51 -14.30
CA ALA A 373 1.06 -20.77 -15.55
C ALA A 373 2.51 -20.49 -15.96
N ALA A 374 3.37 -20.19 -14.98
CA ALA A 374 4.80 -20.00 -15.20
C ALA A 374 5.47 -21.32 -15.65
N GLN A 375 5.22 -22.43 -14.96
CA GLN A 375 5.97 -23.66 -15.20
C GLN A 375 5.39 -24.54 -16.33
N GLY A 376 4.13 -24.34 -16.69
CA GLY A 376 3.41 -25.22 -17.61
C GLY A 376 3.14 -26.62 -17.05
N ARG A 377 3.34 -26.83 -15.74
CA ARG A 377 3.13 -28.11 -15.04
C ARG A 377 2.28 -27.89 -13.79
N LEU A 378 1.53 -28.92 -13.42
CA LEU A 378 0.73 -28.95 -12.19
C LEU A 378 1.60 -29.29 -10.96
N GLU A 379 2.67 -28.52 -10.76
CA GLU A 379 3.59 -28.67 -9.63
C GLU A 379 3.60 -27.37 -8.82
N VAL A 380 3.44 -27.50 -7.50
CA VAL A 380 3.53 -26.37 -6.57
C VAL A 380 4.95 -26.30 -6.05
N ARG A 381 5.64 -25.16 -6.21
CA ARG A 381 6.97 -24.99 -5.60
C ARG A 381 6.89 -24.93 -4.08
N GLY A 382 7.88 -25.49 -3.40
CA GLY A 382 7.98 -25.38 -1.94
C GLY A 382 8.03 -23.92 -1.44
N THR A 383 8.61 -23.01 -2.23
CA THR A 383 8.64 -21.57 -1.95
C THR A 383 7.25 -20.94 -1.98
N THR A 384 6.40 -21.27 -2.96
CA THR A 384 5.05 -20.70 -3.09
C THR A 384 4.13 -21.19 -1.98
N TYR A 385 4.24 -22.48 -1.63
CA TYR A 385 3.54 -23.06 -0.48
C TYR A 385 3.96 -22.38 0.84
N LEU A 386 5.27 -22.22 1.06
CA LEU A 386 5.77 -21.56 2.25
C LEU A 386 5.28 -20.11 2.34
N LEU A 387 5.31 -19.34 1.24
CA LEU A 387 4.80 -17.96 1.22
C LEU A 387 3.33 -17.89 1.66
N ALA A 388 2.48 -18.77 1.16
CA ALA A 388 1.07 -18.84 1.58
C ALA A 388 0.95 -19.08 3.09
N MET A 389 1.74 -20.02 3.63
CA MET A 389 1.73 -20.35 5.05
C MET A 389 2.31 -19.24 5.93
N MET A 390 3.34 -18.53 5.46
CA MET A 390 3.92 -17.39 6.17
C MET A 390 2.97 -16.19 6.29
N MET A 391 2.02 -16.06 5.36
CA MET A 391 0.97 -15.02 5.43
C MET A 391 -0.18 -15.37 6.39
N LEU A 392 -0.38 -16.66 6.68
CA LEU A 392 -1.49 -17.11 7.53
C LEU A 392 -1.48 -16.52 8.96
N PRO A 393 -0.35 -16.41 9.69
CA PRO A 393 -0.29 -15.76 11.00
C PRO A 393 -0.82 -14.32 11.01
N LEU A 394 -0.69 -13.60 9.89
CA LEU A 394 -1.10 -12.20 9.79
C LEU A 394 -2.62 -12.04 9.77
N THR A 395 -3.36 -13.08 9.37
CA THR A 395 -4.83 -13.09 9.51
C THR A 395 -5.28 -12.96 10.96
N GLY A 396 -4.44 -13.38 11.92
CA GLY A 396 -4.67 -13.24 13.35
C GLY A 396 -4.58 -11.79 13.85
N LEU A 397 -4.14 -10.83 13.04
CA LEU A 397 -4.19 -9.40 13.37
C LEU A 397 -5.61 -8.83 13.40
N VAL A 398 -6.56 -9.51 12.74
CA VAL A 398 -7.99 -9.19 12.78
C VAL A 398 -8.59 -9.53 14.15
N LEU A 399 -8.04 -10.54 14.83
CA LEU A 399 -8.44 -10.96 16.17
C LEU A 399 -7.77 -10.08 17.24
N ARG A 400 -8.06 -8.77 17.21
CA ARG A 400 -7.51 -7.79 18.16
C ARG A 400 -8.59 -7.25 19.07
N ASN A 401 -8.21 -6.90 20.30
CA ASN A 401 -9.04 -6.05 21.16
C ASN A 401 -9.12 -4.62 20.59
N TYR A 402 -10.16 -4.34 19.80
CA TYR A 402 -10.44 -3.04 19.22
C TYR A 402 -10.87 -1.99 20.26
N ALA A 403 -11.39 -2.37 21.43
CA ALA A 403 -11.83 -1.44 22.47
C ALA A 403 -10.65 -0.66 23.03
N THR A 404 -9.53 -1.33 23.28
CA THR A 404 -8.28 -0.77 23.81
C THR A 404 -7.27 -0.40 22.72
N ALA A 405 -7.57 -0.68 21.46
CA ALA A 405 -6.68 -0.37 20.36
C ALA A 405 -6.51 1.15 20.23
N ARG A 406 -5.35 1.67 20.66
CA ARG A 406 -4.94 3.03 20.30
C ARG A 406 -5.04 3.18 18.80
N ARG A 407 -5.49 4.36 18.36
CA ARG A 407 -5.57 4.80 16.96
C ARG A 407 -4.16 4.94 16.36
N GLN A 408 -3.43 3.84 16.29
CA GLN A 408 -2.15 3.75 15.60
C GLN A 408 -2.44 3.79 14.10
N SER A 409 -1.64 4.55 13.36
CA SER A 409 -1.66 4.53 11.90
C SER A 409 -1.19 3.14 11.42
N THR A 410 -2.13 2.22 11.25
CA THR A 410 -1.88 0.81 10.91
C THR A 410 -1.22 0.62 9.54
N ASP A 411 -1.12 1.70 8.76
CA ASP A 411 -0.36 1.77 7.51
C ASP A 411 1.08 1.26 7.67
N TRP A 412 1.72 1.48 8.81
CA TRP A 412 3.12 1.07 9.01
C TRP A 412 3.30 -0.42 9.24
N LEU A 413 2.36 -1.08 9.92
CA LEU A 413 2.39 -2.54 10.08
C LEU A 413 2.21 -3.23 8.74
N ALA A 414 1.35 -2.69 7.88
CA ALA A 414 1.19 -3.18 6.51
C ALA A 414 2.50 -2.99 5.72
N ILE A 415 3.08 -1.79 5.71
CA ILE A 415 4.31 -1.49 4.95
C ILE A 415 5.50 -2.30 5.46
N ILE A 416 5.75 -2.32 6.77
CA ILE A 416 6.87 -3.08 7.36
C ILE A 416 6.65 -4.58 7.16
N GLY A 417 5.44 -5.06 7.43
CA GLY A 417 5.08 -6.47 7.26
C GLY A 417 5.25 -6.94 5.82
N THR A 418 4.82 -6.13 4.83
CA THR A 418 4.97 -6.47 3.42
C THR A 418 6.44 -6.42 2.98
N THR A 419 7.19 -5.39 3.41
CA THR A 419 8.61 -5.25 3.04
C THR A 419 9.43 -6.40 3.63
N MET A 420 9.17 -6.74 4.89
CA MET A 420 9.85 -7.84 5.58
C MET A 420 9.48 -9.20 4.96
N MET A 421 8.21 -9.41 4.59
CA MET A 421 7.78 -10.64 3.91
C MET A 421 8.38 -10.79 2.52
N ILE A 422 8.43 -9.71 1.72
CA ILE A 422 9.08 -9.75 0.40
C ILE A 422 10.57 -10.05 0.57
N PHE A 423 11.25 -9.38 1.50
CA PHE A 423 12.66 -9.61 1.75
C PHE A 423 12.94 -11.05 2.20
N LEU A 424 12.17 -11.55 3.16
CA LEU A 424 12.30 -12.92 3.66
C LEU A 424 11.99 -13.96 2.57
N TYR A 425 10.99 -13.68 1.73
CA TYR A 425 10.64 -14.56 0.62
C TYR A 425 11.75 -14.61 -0.45
N VAL A 426 12.33 -13.47 -0.82
CA VAL A 426 13.45 -13.40 -1.79
C VAL A 426 14.71 -14.04 -1.21
N ALA A 427 15.04 -13.77 0.05
CA ALA A 427 16.19 -14.38 0.72
C ALA A 427 16.06 -15.90 0.83
N LEU A 428 14.85 -16.40 1.06
CA LEU A 428 14.60 -17.83 1.19
C LEU A 428 14.54 -18.53 -0.17
N ALA A 429 14.08 -17.83 -1.21
CA ALA A 429 14.18 -18.29 -2.59
C ALA A 429 15.63 -18.48 -3.03
N LEU A 430 16.53 -17.55 -2.69
CA LEU A 430 17.97 -17.70 -2.89
C LEU A 430 18.53 -18.92 -2.20
N PHE A 431 18.25 -19.01 -0.90
CA PHE A 431 18.78 -20.08 -0.08
C PHE A 431 18.30 -21.47 -0.58
N ALA A 432 17.08 -21.53 -1.12
CA ALA A 432 16.55 -22.72 -1.76
C ALA A 432 17.19 -23.04 -3.12
N GLN A 433 17.73 -22.04 -3.83
CA GLN A 433 18.45 -22.24 -5.07
C GLN A 433 19.84 -22.86 -4.80
N ASP A 434 20.52 -22.39 -3.76
CA ASP A 434 21.83 -22.92 -3.34
C ASP A 434 21.72 -24.30 -2.65
N HIS A 435 20.56 -24.58 -2.06
CA HIS A 435 20.28 -25.84 -1.37
C HIS A 435 18.96 -26.48 -1.85
N PRO A 436 18.98 -27.16 -3.02
CA PRO A 436 17.77 -27.71 -3.66
C PRO A 436 17.09 -28.84 -2.86
N GLY A 437 17.76 -29.38 -1.84
CA GLY A 437 17.21 -30.40 -0.93
C GLY A 437 16.45 -29.84 0.28
N LEU A 438 16.28 -28.52 0.39
CA LEU A 438 15.63 -27.94 1.56
C LEU A 438 14.18 -28.41 1.70
N PRO A 439 13.79 -28.90 2.89
CA PRO A 439 12.44 -29.39 3.15
C PRO A 439 11.43 -28.24 3.32
N LEU A 440 11.30 -27.37 2.32
CA LEU A 440 10.46 -26.16 2.37
C LEU A 440 9.00 -26.44 2.69
N PHE A 441 8.46 -27.58 2.21
CA PHE A 441 7.12 -28.03 2.55
C PHE A 441 6.97 -28.30 4.05
N TRP A 442 7.93 -28.98 4.66
CA TRP A 442 7.91 -29.26 6.10
C TRP A 442 7.98 -27.97 6.92
N VAL A 443 8.85 -27.03 6.52
CA VAL A 443 8.92 -25.70 7.15
C VAL A 443 7.59 -24.96 7.00
N GLY A 444 7.02 -24.94 5.78
CA GLY A 444 5.73 -24.30 5.51
C GLY A 444 4.59 -24.91 6.31
N SER A 445 4.55 -26.24 6.42
CA SER A 445 3.54 -26.95 7.21
C SER A 445 3.71 -26.66 8.70
N ALA A 446 4.94 -26.63 9.23
CA ALA A 446 5.19 -26.25 10.61
C ALA A 446 4.71 -24.83 10.92
N VAL A 447 5.02 -23.87 10.03
CA VAL A 447 4.53 -22.48 10.13
C VAL A 447 3.00 -22.42 10.05
N GLY A 448 2.39 -23.15 9.12
CA GLY A 448 0.94 -23.22 8.96
C GLY A 448 0.23 -23.79 10.19
N VAL A 449 0.74 -24.89 10.75
CA VAL A 449 0.23 -25.49 11.99
C VAL A 449 0.38 -24.52 13.16
N ALA A 450 1.55 -23.90 13.32
CA ALA A 450 1.78 -22.89 14.36
C ALA A 450 0.82 -21.69 14.20
N ALA A 451 0.56 -21.25 12.98
CA ALA A 451 -0.39 -20.17 12.68
C ALA A 451 -1.83 -20.55 13.05
N LEU A 452 -2.27 -21.77 12.73
CA LEU A 452 -3.60 -22.27 13.08
C LEU A 452 -3.78 -22.42 14.59
N VAL A 453 -2.76 -22.93 15.30
CA VAL A 453 -2.75 -22.98 16.76
C VAL A 453 -2.80 -21.57 17.35
N GLY A 454 -1.97 -20.65 16.85
CA GLY A 454 -1.98 -19.25 17.27
C GLY A 454 -3.32 -18.55 17.02
N LEU A 455 -3.97 -18.81 15.88
CA LEU A 455 -5.31 -18.32 15.56
C LEU A 455 -6.36 -18.85 16.53
N ARG A 456 -6.31 -20.16 16.84
CA ARG A 456 -7.22 -20.78 17.82
C ARG A 456 -7.03 -20.22 19.23
N LEU A 457 -5.79 -20.06 19.68
CA LEU A 457 -5.48 -19.48 20.99
C LEU A 457 -5.94 -18.01 21.07
N ARG A 458 -5.68 -17.22 20.03
CA ARG A 458 -6.17 -15.83 19.95
C ARG A 458 -7.68 -15.75 19.91
N TRP A 459 -8.33 -16.64 19.17
CA TRP A 459 -9.79 -16.74 19.15
C TRP A 459 -10.34 -16.98 20.55
N GLN A 460 -9.83 -17.99 21.26
CA GLN A 460 -10.23 -18.29 22.63
C GLN A 460 -10.01 -17.10 23.56
N HIS A 461 -8.86 -16.44 23.47
CA HIS A 461 -8.56 -15.26 24.27
C HIS A 461 -9.55 -14.12 24.00
N VAL A 462 -9.85 -13.83 22.73
CA VAL A 462 -10.81 -12.76 22.37
C VAL A 462 -12.24 -13.09 22.82
N MET A 463 -12.63 -14.36 22.85
CA MET A 463 -13.93 -14.77 23.38
C MET A 463 -14.06 -14.58 24.90
N GLN A 464 -12.95 -14.56 25.64
CA GLN A 464 -12.93 -14.31 27.09
C GLN A 464 -12.97 -12.82 27.45
N LEU A 465 -12.69 -11.94 26.48
CA LEU A 465 -12.70 -10.50 26.71
C LEU A 465 -14.13 -9.94 26.75
N PRO A 466 -14.36 -8.81 27.44
CA PRO A 466 -15.59 -8.04 27.31
C PRO A 466 -15.82 -7.59 25.85
N PRO A 467 -17.01 -7.05 25.50
CA PRO A 467 -17.32 -6.63 24.15
C PRO A 467 -16.22 -5.74 23.54
N VAL A 468 -15.66 -6.23 22.43
CA VAL A 468 -14.48 -5.66 21.77
C VAL A 468 -14.80 -4.36 21.03
N LEU A 469 -16.09 -4.06 20.81
CA LEU A 469 -16.59 -2.79 20.29
C LEU A 469 -17.46 -2.08 21.35
N PRO A 470 -17.62 -0.74 21.26
CA PRO A 470 -17.04 0.20 20.29
C PRO A 470 -15.56 0.51 20.58
N VAL A 471 -14.84 0.94 19.55
CA VAL A 471 -13.43 1.36 19.66
C VAL A 471 -13.30 2.60 20.55
N GLY A 472 -12.35 2.58 21.49
CA GLY A 472 -12.03 3.73 22.33
C GLY A 472 -12.94 3.88 23.55
N ARG A 473 -13.57 2.79 24.01
CA ARG A 473 -14.05 2.75 25.40
C ARG A 473 -12.86 3.03 26.31
N LEU A 474 -12.87 4.20 26.95
CA LEU A 474 -12.03 4.44 28.11
C LEU A 474 -12.35 3.32 29.08
N VAL A 475 -11.36 2.45 29.34
CA VAL A 475 -11.37 1.64 30.55
C VAL A 475 -11.34 2.68 31.67
N ALA A 476 -12.47 2.81 32.35
CA ALA A 476 -12.58 3.53 33.61
C ALA A 476 -11.69 2.85 34.65
#